data_AF-A0A3P8YLU2-F1
#
_entry.id   AF-A0A3P8YLU2-F1
#
_cell.length_a   1.000
_cell.length_b   1.000
_cell.length_c   1.000
_cell.angle_alpha   90.00
_cell.angle_beta   90.00
_cell.angle_gamma   90.00
#
_symmetry.space_group_name_H-M   'P 1'
#
loop_
_entity.id
_entity.type
_entity.pdbx_description
1 polymer ?
#
loop_
_entity_poly.entity_id
_entity_poly.type
_entity_poly.pdbx_seq_one_letter_code
_entity_poly.pdbx_strand_id
1 'polypeptide(L)' 'MRRLGVAVLFLMLLTAVQADDTEVQGWTCGNRGACRKYCYAQEYIVGYHGCPRRLRCCALRF' A
#
# COMPACT_ATOMS: atom_id res chain seq x y z
N MET A 1 33.87 10.69 -2.58
CA MET A 1 32.74 11.64 -2.51
C MET A 1 31.59 11.29 -3.46
N ARG A 2 31.83 11.00 -4.75
CA ARG A 2 30.77 10.62 -5.73
C ARG A 2 29.93 9.38 -5.35
N ARG A 3 30.55 8.33 -4.80
CA ARG A 3 29.85 7.08 -4.41
C ARG A 3 28.90 7.26 -3.22
N LEU A 4 29.24 8.14 -2.29
CA LEU A 4 28.40 8.47 -1.14
C LEU A 4 27.14 9.22 -1.58
N GLY A 5 27.26 10.16 -2.53
CA GLY A 5 26.10 10.87 -3.09
C GLY A 5 25.10 9.93 -3.78
N VAL A 6 25.60 8.95 -4.53
CA VAL A 6 24.75 7.93 -5.18
C VAL A 6 24.05 7.05 -4.14
N ALA A 7 24.76 6.59 -3.11
CA ALA A 7 24.17 5.79 -2.03
C ALA A 7 23.05 6.54 -1.29
N VAL A 8 23.25 7.84 -1.00
CA VAL A 8 22.24 8.69 -0.36
C VAL A 8 21.02 8.89 -1.27
N LEU A 9 21.23 9.08 -2.57
CA LEU A 9 20.14 9.16 -3.56
C LEU A 9 19.31 7.87 -3.60
N PHE A 10 19.95 6.70 -3.64
CA PHE A 10 19.25 5.41 -3.59
C PHE A 10 18.47 5.23 -2.28
N LEU A 11 19.06 5.56 -1.14
CA LEU A 11 18.37 5.52 0.16
C LEU A 11 17.11 6.38 0.18
N MET A 12 17.17 7.59 -0.37
CA MET A 12 16.02 8.51 -0.46
C MET A 12 14.92 8.00 -1.39
N LEU A 13 15.29 7.34 -2.51
CA LEU A 13 14.33 6.71 -3.41
C LEU A 13 13.62 5.51 -2.75
N LEU A 14 14.34 4.70 -1.99
CA LEU A 14 13.77 3.55 -1.28
C LEU A 14 12.77 3.96 -0.19
N THR A 15 13.02 5.07 0.53
CA THR A 15 12.09 5.56 1.57
C THR A 15 10.86 6.24 0.98
N ALA A 16 11.00 6.93 -0.17
CA ALA A 16 9.87 7.53 -0.87
C ALA A 16 8.88 6.47 -1.40
N VAL A 17 9.38 5.35 -1.94
CA VAL A 17 8.52 4.23 -2.37
C VAL A 17 7.80 3.61 -1.17
N GLN A 18 8.48 3.44 -0.04
CA GLN A 18 7.84 2.91 1.16
C GLN A 18 6.72 3.82 1.67
N ALA A 19 6.91 5.15 1.64
CA ALA A 19 5.91 6.10 2.12
C ALA A 19 4.59 6.08 1.32
N ASP A 20 4.66 5.88 0.00
CA ASP A 20 3.48 5.71 -0.86
C ASP A 20 2.71 4.43 -0.49
N ASP A 21 3.43 3.34 -0.22
CA ASP A 21 2.84 2.09 0.24
C ASP A 21 2.24 2.19 1.65
N THR A 22 2.84 2.96 2.56
CA THR A 22 2.30 3.14 3.93
C THR A 22 1.06 4.02 3.98
N GLU A 23 0.95 5.05 3.13
CA GLU A 23 -0.27 5.87 3.06
C GLU A 23 -1.47 5.04 2.59
N VAL A 24 -1.25 4.12 1.65
CA VAL A 24 -2.27 3.17 1.18
C VAL A 24 -2.63 2.14 2.25
N GLN A 25 -1.70 1.80 3.16
CA GLN A 25 -1.93 0.83 4.24
C GLN A 25 -2.75 1.36 5.43
N GLY A 26 -2.99 2.67 5.54
CA GLY A 26 -3.69 3.25 6.69
C GLY A 26 -5.21 3.01 6.73
N TRP A 27 -5.81 2.71 5.57
CA TRP A 27 -7.26 2.63 5.46
C TRP A 27 -7.74 1.19 5.59
N THR A 28 -8.35 0.87 6.72
CA THR A 28 -9.05 -0.39 6.91
C THR A 28 -10.47 -0.28 6.38
N CYS A 29 -11.00 -1.40 5.93
CA CYS A 29 -12.39 -1.52 5.49
C CYS A 29 -13.07 -2.68 6.23
N GLY A 30 -14.38 -2.85 6.02
CA GLY A 30 -15.14 -3.95 6.62
C GLY A 30 -14.49 -5.34 6.39
N ASN A 31 -14.91 -6.34 7.17
CA ASN A 31 -14.38 -7.72 7.12
C ASN A 31 -12.89 -7.84 7.47
N ARG A 32 -12.35 -6.98 8.34
CA ARG A 32 -10.91 -6.94 8.70
C ARG A 32 -10.02 -6.78 7.45
N GLY A 33 -10.54 -6.09 6.43
CA GLY A 33 -9.83 -5.85 5.18
C GLY A 33 -9.03 -4.55 5.18
N ALA A 34 -8.19 -4.41 4.16
CA ALA A 34 -7.43 -3.20 3.88
C ALA A 34 -7.82 -2.60 2.52
N CYS A 35 -7.82 -1.28 2.43
CA CYS A 35 -8.06 -0.57 1.18
C CYS A 35 -6.80 -0.59 0.32
N ARG A 36 -6.89 -1.20 -0.86
CA ARG A 36 -5.78 -1.27 -1.82
C ARG A 36 -6.26 -1.02 -3.22
N LYS A 37 -5.34 -0.61 -4.10
CA LYS A 37 -5.65 -0.49 -5.54
C LYS A 37 -5.82 -1.86 -6.19
N TYR A 38 -4.99 -2.81 -5.76
CA TYR A 38 -5.01 -4.22 -6.16
C TYR A 38 -4.93 -5.10 -4.91
N CYS A 39 -5.75 -6.15 -4.86
CA CYS A 39 -5.72 -7.13 -3.76
C CYS A 39 -4.62 -8.16 -4.01
N TYR A 40 -4.07 -8.71 -2.94
CA TYR A 40 -3.17 -9.86 -3.02
C TYR A 40 -3.92 -11.11 -3.48
N ALA A 41 -3.20 -12.10 -4.03
CA ALA A 41 -3.82 -13.34 -4.54
C ALA A 41 -4.61 -14.13 -3.47
N GLN A 42 -4.26 -13.96 -2.20
CA GLN A 42 -4.91 -14.58 -1.04
C GLN A 42 -6.14 -13.79 -0.51
N GLU A 43 -6.36 -12.59 -1.03
CA GLU A 43 -7.46 -11.71 -0.63
C GLU A 43 -8.57 -11.74 -1.68
N TYR A 44 -9.81 -11.50 -1.26
CA TYR A 44 -10.93 -11.28 -2.16
C TYR A 44 -11.38 -9.82 -2.13
N ILE A 45 -11.91 -9.36 -3.27
CA ILE A 45 -12.44 -8.00 -3.42
C ILE A 45 -13.83 -7.97 -2.78
N VAL A 46 -13.98 -7.23 -1.68
CA VAL A 46 -15.29 -7.04 -1.03
C VAL A 46 -16.10 -5.95 -1.74
N GLY A 47 -15.42 -4.92 -2.29
CA GLY A 47 -16.06 -3.77 -2.94
C GLY A 47 -15.40 -2.46 -2.51
N TYR A 48 -16.16 -1.35 -2.45
CA TYR A 48 -15.62 -0.06 -1.99
C TYR A 48 -15.63 0.10 -0.47
N HIS A 49 -16.63 -0.43 0.26
CA HIS A 49 -16.69 -0.54 1.74
C HIS A 49 -15.96 0.54 2.58
N GLY A 50 -16.14 1.83 2.26
CA GLY A 50 -15.53 2.95 2.99
C GLY A 50 -14.12 3.35 2.55
N CYS A 51 -13.53 2.66 1.57
CA CYS A 51 -12.26 3.03 0.98
C CYS A 51 -12.35 4.33 0.16
N PRO A 52 -11.28 5.14 0.16
CA PRO A 52 -11.22 6.34 -0.67
C PRO A 52 -11.38 6.01 -2.16
N ARG A 53 -11.78 7.01 -2.95
CA ARG A 53 -11.98 6.86 -4.40
C ARG A 53 -10.76 6.19 -5.06
N ARG A 54 -11.01 5.19 -5.92
CA ARG A 54 -10.02 4.36 -6.64
C ARG A 54 -9.34 3.25 -5.84
N LEU A 55 -9.63 3.11 -4.54
CA LEU A 55 -9.23 1.95 -3.74
C LEU A 55 -10.38 0.97 -3.59
N ARG A 56 -10.05 -0.31 -3.41
CA ARG A 56 -10.98 -1.41 -3.18
C ARG A 56 -10.66 -2.02 -1.82
N CYS A 57 -11.68 -2.47 -1.13
CA CYS A 57 -11.56 -3.25 0.08
C CYS A 57 -11.13 -4.67 -0.24
N CYS A 58 -9.95 -5.06 0.22
CA CYS A 58 -9.36 -6.39 0.07
C CYS A 58 -9.39 -7.08 1.42
N ALA A 59 -10.05 -8.24 1.52
CA ALA A 59 -10.16 -9.00 2.77
C ALA A 59 -9.64 -10.43 2.61
N LEU A 60 -9.09 -10.97 3.70
CA LEU A 60 -8.70 -12.37 3.76
C LEU A 60 -9.94 -13.25 3.91
N ARG A 61 -9.92 -14.39 3.23
CA ARG A 61 -10.91 -15.45 3.41
C ARG A 61 -10.39 -16.38 4.51
N PHE A 62 -10.92 -16.23 5.73
CA PHE A 62 -10.68 -17.16 6.84
C PHE A 62 -11.72 -18.28 6.81
#